data_AF-A0A7Y5J4N0-F1
#
_entry.id   AF-A0A7Y5J4N0-F1
#
_cell.length_a   1.000
_cell.length_b   1.000
_cell.length_c   1.000
_cell.angle_alpha   90.00
_cell.angle_beta   90.00
_cell.angle_gamma   90.00
#
_symmetry.space_group_name_H-M   'P 1'
#
loop_
_entity.id
_entity.type
_entity.pdbx_description
1 polymer ?
#
loop_
_entity_poly.entity_id
_entity_poly.type
_entity_poly.pdbx_seq_one_letter_code
_entity_poly.pdbx_strand_id
1 'polypeptide(L)'
;MKLFILPFMNVLKSSSIFSLISLFGFLFTPNRAAAQSCDPNGNLIIFSNYDGGELNINVDVDIPDLRIGICSYEPVRITISGPFSSNVTEVLYAGFNSNQNNNNCNIGNFPTSVTGVPASNYTILTAPPVTVTNPNGNNIGIICAYSCDLNNDQGGCNTINQVLDYFTAQLGGSLYALNVQYCCWLNNTTYSVAALSGLCCQSPNNVVSIAYDEPSFCTNITTPQNVTLAGNGVGTYSAVPGGLALDPVTGAITPSGSMPGFYIVTYTVPGCPGTSATTTLQIINAPTATIAYQGPFSETVTTSQSVELTGPAGGSFTSTPAGLNLNAATGAINPSLSLPGTYTVTYTPPASPPCPGAPFSTEVIITSDPANNAAFSYTASSYCDSENPQLPVISGSAGGRFTATPAGLSLDEITGALNLKNSIPGTYDVIYTLSAPFTAADTFTVLVIAGPQVQVSTRDTVCGQSIAIAANGTGDFLWSTGETTGVIAVAPDISTQYCVTSTLNGCSDTACIQVMLDRSCCKIYVPNVFSPNSDGINDTFFPFATCPFESYEFLIFDRWGTLVFQSNNPQNQWNGTFNDKASSSDTYLYTISYQFVSQPVNRIFGSVNLLR
;
A
#
# COMPACT_ATOMS: atom_id res chain seq x y z
N MET A 1 38.22 2.10 63.76
CA MET A 1 38.25 1.42 65.08
C MET A 1 37.98 -0.05 64.83
N LYS A 2 39.00 -0.89 65.10
CA LYS A 2 39.08 -2.37 65.28
C LYS A 2 37.78 -3.19 65.06
N LEU A 3 37.74 -4.40 64.50
CA LEU A 3 38.74 -5.43 64.12
C LEU A 3 37.94 -6.51 63.30
N PHE A 4 38.41 -7.02 62.13
CA PHE A 4 39.00 -8.38 61.90
C PHE A 4 37.99 -9.57 61.88
N ILE A 5 37.97 -10.59 61.00
CA ILE A 5 38.78 -11.07 59.83
C ILE A 5 37.89 -12.02 58.98
N LEU A 6 38.09 -12.00 57.67
CA LEU A 6 37.87 -13.05 56.66
C LEU A 6 38.82 -14.28 56.88
N PRO A 7 39.05 -15.25 55.96
CA PRO A 7 38.23 -15.92 54.94
C PRO A 7 38.44 -17.47 54.85
N PHE A 8 37.69 -18.13 53.95
CA PHE A 8 38.04 -19.24 53.04
C PHE A 8 38.81 -20.49 53.56
N MET A 9 38.30 -21.68 53.23
CA MET A 9 39.00 -22.61 52.32
C MET A 9 38.12 -23.76 51.85
N ASN A 10 38.44 -24.18 50.63
CA ASN A 10 37.79 -25.16 49.76
C ASN A 10 38.63 -26.46 49.81
N VAL A 11 38.17 -27.54 49.15
CA VAL A 11 38.97 -28.64 48.54
C VAL A 11 39.12 -30.02 49.26
N LEU A 12 38.59 -31.07 48.57
CA LEU A 12 38.98 -32.52 48.49
C LEU A 12 38.76 -33.43 49.74
N LYS A 13 38.50 -34.75 49.67
CA LYS A 13 38.74 -35.80 48.67
C LYS A 13 37.97 -37.10 49.05
N SER A 14 37.91 -38.02 48.07
CA SER A 14 37.59 -39.46 48.07
C SER A 14 37.76 -40.25 49.40
N SER A 15 37.18 -41.43 49.63
CA SER A 15 37.23 -42.64 48.80
C SER A 15 36.40 -43.76 49.45
N SER A 16 35.90 -44.67 48.62
CA SER A 16 35.36 -46.00 48.90
C SER A 16 36.32 -46.95 49.64
N ILE A 17 35.84 -47.68 50.66
CA ILE A 17 36.35 -49.00 51.07
C ILE A 17 35.20 -49.91 51.51
N PHE A 18 35.16 -51.09 50.88
CA PHE A 18 34.37 -52.27 51.19
C PHE A 18 34.54 -52.75 52.63
N SER A 19 33.46 -53.23 53.26
CA SER A 19 33.57 -54.33 54.23
C SER A 19 32.38 -55.29 54.09
N LEU A 20 32.72 -56.56 54.12
CA LEU A 20 31.94 -57.75 53.78
C LEU A 20 31.42 -58.41 55.07
N ILE A 21 30.34 -59.21 54.94
CA ILE A 21 29.88 -60.31 55.83
C ILE A 21 28.72 -60.01 56.79
N SER A 22 27.52 -60.48 56.41
CA SER A 22 26.78 -61.61 57.02
C SER A 22 25.31 -61.54 56.56
N LEU A 23 24.92 -62.22 55.48
CA LEU A 23 24.35 -63.57 55.49
C LEU A 23 23.43 -63.86 56.70
N PHE A 24 22.26 -63.23 56.71
CA PHE A 24 21.03 -63.88 57.18
C PHE A 24 19.98 -63.74 56.08
N GLY A 25 19.77 -64.82 55.33
CA GLY A 25 18.67 -64.94 54.40
C GLY A 25 17.37 -65.03 55.17
N PHE A 26 16.61 -63.94 55.19
CA PHE A 26 15.17 -64.02 55.15
C PHE A 26 14.74 -63.67 53.74
N LEU A 27 14.23 -64.67 53.01
CA LEU A 27 13.38 -64.45 51.85
C LEU A 27 12.11 -63.76 52.33
N PHE A 28 12.17 -62.44 52.53
CA PHE A 28 10.97 -61.61 52.45
C PHE A 28 10.73 -61.36 50.98
N THR A 29 9.70 -61.98 50.42
CA THR A 29 9.10 -61.51 49.18
C THR A 29 8.79 -60.01 49.34
N PRO A 30 9.33 -59.12 48.51
CA PRO A 30 8.99 -57.72 48.60
C PRO A 30 7.48 -57.54 48.39
N ASN A 31 6.82 -56.82 49.30
CA ASN A 31 5.41 -56.45 49.22
C ASN A 31 5.16 -55.68 47.90
N ARG A 32 4.51 -56.32 46.92
CA ARG A 32 4.22 -55.78 45.57
C ARG A 32 3.33 -54.53 45.54
N ALA A 33 2.73 -54.17 46.66
CA ALA A 33 1.60 -53.25 46.72
C ALA A 33 1.97 -51.78 46.95
N ALA A 34 3.20 -51.50 47.39
CA ALA A 34 3.73 -50.14 47.46
C ALA A 34 4.20 -49.61 46.07
N ALA A 35 4.01 -50.41 45.00
CA ALA A 35 4.49 -50.14 43.65
C ALA A 35 3.42 -50.40 42.57
N GLN A 36 2.14 -50.14 42.87
CA GLN A 36 1.05 -50.38 41.92
C GLN A 36 0.98 -49.24 40.90
N SER A 37 1.54 -49.44 39.71
CA SER A 37 1.44 -48.52 38.57
C SER A 37 0.33 -48.97 37.63
N CYS A 38 -0.68 -48.13 37.41
CA CYS A 38 -1.73 -48.37 36.44
C CYS A 38 -1.24 -47.94 35.06
N ASP A 39 -1.61 -48.70 34.04
CA ASP A 39 -1.31 -48.42 32.65
C ASP A 39 -2.51 -47.69 32.02
N PRO A 40 -2.40 -46.41 31.62
CA PRO A 40 -3.47 -45.70 30.90
C PRO A 40 -3.90 -46.38 29.60
N ASN A 41 -3.11 -47.31 29.05
CA ASN A 41 -3.47 -48.13 27.89
C ASN A 41 -3.92 -49.55 28.26
N GLY A 42 -4.07 -49.82 29.56
CA GLY A 42 -4.62 -51.06 30.06
C GLY A 42 -6.09 -51.20 29.72
N ASN A 43 -6.60 -52.39 29.96
CA ASN A 43 -7.99 -52.75 29.69
C ASN A 43 -8.65 -53.43 30.89
N LEU A 44 -7.96 -53.56 32.02
CA LEU A 44 -8.54 -54.13 33.24
C LEU A 44 -8.91 -53.02 34.22
N ILE A 45 -10.19 -52.90 34.56
CA ILE A 45 -10.69 -51.97 35.59
C ILE A 45 -11.28 -52.78 36.74
N ILE A 46 -10.97 -52.39 37.97
CA ILE A 46 -11.50 -53.07 39.16
C ILE A 46 -12.29 -52.08 40.02
N PHE A 47 -13.51 -52.45 40.37
CA PHE A 47 -14.34 -51.78 41.36
C PHE A 47 -14.47 -52.64 42.61
N SER A 48 -14.20 -52.06 43.76
CA SER A 48 -14.30 -52.73 45.04
C SER A 48 -15.04 -51.86 46.05
N ASN A 49 -16.06 -52.41 46.70
CA ASN A 49 -16.79 -51.67 47.72
C ASN A 49 -17.26 -52.57 48.86
N TYR A 50 -17.33 -52.03 50.06
CA TYR A 50 -17.92 -52.74 51.19
C TYR A 50 -19.44 -52.83 51.04
N ASP A 51 -20.15 -51.72 51.05
CA ASP A 51 -21.62 -51.70 51.21
C ASP A 51 -22.44 -52.11 49.97
N GLY A 52 -21.81 -52.42 48.83
CA GLY A 52 -22.52 -52.75 47.59
C GLY A 52 -23.31 -51.55 47.03
N GLY A 53 -24.46 -51.78 46.37
CA GLY A 53 -25.35 -50.68 45.96
C GLY A 53 -25.89 -50.73 44.52
N GLU A 54 -26.11 -49.56 43.92
CA GLU A 54 -26.32 -49.37 42.48
C GLU A 54 -25.07 -48.72 41.85
N LEU A 55 -24.31 -49.47 41.06
CA LEU A 55 -23.06 -49.06 40.42
C LEU A 55 -23.30 -48.73 38.94
N ASN A 56 -23.19 -47.46 38.55
CA ASN A 56 -23.29 -47.03 37.16
C ASN A 56 -21.92 -46.73 36.56
N ILE A 57 -21.52 -47.44 35.51
CA ILE A 57 -20.24 -47.27 34.81
C ILE A 57 -20.54 -46.70 33.41
N ASN A 58 -19.93 -45.56 33.08
CA ASN A 58 -20.04 -44.91 31.78
C ASN A 58 -18.73 -45.09 31.00
N VAL A 59 -18.75 -45.92 29.95
CA VAL A 59 -17.61 -46.19 29.08
C VAL A 59 -17.54 -45.10 28.00
N ASP A 60 -16.86 -44.01 28.34
CA ASP A 60 -16.72 -42.77 27.54
C ASP A 60 -15.35 -42.62 26.88
N VAL A 61 -14.51 -43.65 26.94
CA VAL A 61 -13.22 -43.73 26.23
C VAL A 61 -13.13 -45.04 25.46
N ASP A 62 -12.53 -44.97 24.27
CA ASP A 62 -12.33 -46.10 23.36
C ASP A 62 -11.15 -46.98 23.83
N ILE A 63 -11.43 -47.93 24.72
CA ILE A 63 -10.45 -48.92 25.18
C ILE A 63 -10.83 -50.27 24.55
N PRO A 64 -10.04 -50.80 23.60
CA PRO A 64 -10.31 -52.11 23.02
C PRO A 64 -10.23 -53.23 24.07
N ASP A 65 -11.12 -54.23 23.97
CA ASP A 65 -11.12 -55.42 24.83
C ASP A 65 -11.18 -55.08 26.33
N LEU A 66 -12.08 -54.17 26.72
CA LEU A 66 -12.22 -53.69 28.10
C LEU A 66 -12.83 -54.79 29.00
N ARG A 67 -12.14 -55.08 30.10
CA ARG A 67 -12.49 -56.10 31.09
C ARG A 67 -12.70 -55.45 32.46
N ILE A 68 -13.81 -55.79 33.12
CA ILE A 68 -14.21 -55.13 34.37
C ILE A 68 -14.36 -56.17 35.48
N GLY A 69 -13.52 -56.06 36.51
CA GLY A 69 -13.66 -56.78 37.77
C GLY A 69 -14.49 -55.99 38.77
N ILE A 70 -15.44 -56.63 39.44
CA ILE A 70 -16.28 -55.98 40.45
C ILE A 70 -16.39 -56.89 41.67
N CYS A 71 -16.07 -56.39 42.86
CA CYS A 71 -16.29 -57.10 44.11
C CYS A 71 -17.04 -56.24 45.13
N SER A 72 -17.97 -56.84 45.86
CA SER A 72 -18.65 -56.18 46.98
C SER A 72 -19.11 -57.14 48.07
N TYR A 73 -19.18 -56.63 49.32
CA TYR A 73 -19.64 -57.40 50.47
C TYR A 73 -21.17 -57.53 50.51
N GLU A 74 -21.90 -56.61 49.86
CA GLU A 74 -23.35 -56.68 49.68
C GLU A 74 -23.74 -56.75 48.20
N PRO A 75 -24.97 -57.20 47.84
CA PRO A 75 -25.41 -57.28 46.45
C PRO A 75 -25.40 -55.93 45.71
N VAL A 76 -25.17 -55.97 44.39
CA VAL A 76 -25.00 -54.78 43.54
C VAL A 76 -25.81 -54.85 42.26
N ARG A 77 -26.47 -53.76 41.87
CA ARG A 77 -26.99 -53.56 40.51
C ARG A 77 -25.98 -52.80 39.68
N ILE A 78 -25.41 -53.46 38.68
CA ILE A 78 -24.37 -52.90 37.82
C ILE A 78 -25.01 -52.47 36.50
N THR A 79 -24.84 -51.21 36.15
CA THR A 79 -25.31 -50.64 34.88
C THR A 79 -24.11 -50.16 34.09
N ILE A 80 -23.83 -50.77 32.95
CA ILE A 80 -22.78 -50.32 32.02
C ILE A 80 -23.44 -49.54 30.90
N SER A 81 -22.91 -48.37 30.60
CA SER A 81 -23.47 -47.43 29.62
C SER A 81 -22.35 -46.70 28.89
N GLY A 82 -22.70 -45.77 28.01
CA GLY A 82 -21.74 -44.92 27.31
C GLY A 82 -21.46 -45.35 25.87
N PRO A 83 -20.85 -44.45 25.07
CA PRO A 83 -20.65 -44.62 23.64
C PRO A 83 -19.76 -45.81 23.27
N PHE A 84 -18.86 -46.23 24.16
CA PHE A 84 -17.92 -47.35 23.94
C PHE A 84 -18.26 -48.58 24.78
N SER A 85 -19.48 -48.68 25.30
CA SER A 85 -19.94 -49.85 26.09
C SER A 85 -19.84 -51.18 25.31
N SER A 86 -19.86 -51.14 23.98
CA SER A 86 -19.64 -52.31 23.12
C SER A 86 -18.21 -52.89 23.20
N ASN A 87 -17.24 -52.11 23.68
CA ASN A 87 -15.88 -52.58 23.85
C ASN A 87 -15.68 -53.45 25.10
N VAL A 88 -16.69 -53.50 25.99
CA VAL A 88 -16.65 -54.36 27.18
C VAL A 88 -16.83 -55.82 26.77
N THR A 89 -15.72 -56.56 26.75
CA THR A 89 -15.67 -57.96 26.33
C THR A 89 -15.92 -58.91 27.50
N GLU A 90 -15.62 -58.49 28.73
CA GLU A 90 -15.78 -59.32 29.92
C GLU A 90 -16.06 -58.49 31.19
N VAL A 91 -17.03 -58.93 32.00
CA VAL A 91 -17.35 -58.40 33.32
C VAL A 91 -17.39 -59.55 34.31
N LEU A 92 -16.47 -59.56 35.27
CA LEU A 92 -16.45 -60.56 36.33
C LEU A 92 -16.86 -59.92 37.65
N TYR A 93 -18.02 -60.31 38.15
CA TYR A 93 -18.39 -60.04 39.53
C TYR A 93 -17.94 -61.19 40.43
N ALA A 94 -17.18 -60.87 41.47
CA ALA A 94 -16.75 -61.81 42.51
C ALA A 94 -17.02 -61.19 43.88
N GLY A 95 -18.11 -61.58 44.51
CA GLY A 95 -18.57 -60.95 45.74
C GLY A 95 -19.79 -61.63 46.35
N PHE A 96 -20.47 -60.94 47.25
CA PHE A 96 -21.68 -61.48 47.86
C PHE A 96 -22.88 -61.38 46.92
N ASN A 97 -23.35 -62.52 46.43
CA ASN A 97 -24.55 -62.61 45.61
C ASN A 97 -25.59 -63.47 46.33
N SER A 98 -26.63 -62.83 46.89
CA SER A 98 -27.74 -63.49 47.55
C SER A 98 -29.02 -62.66 47.44
N ASN A 99 -30.17 -63.25 47.77
CA ASN A 99 -31.44 -62.53 47.93
C ASN A 99 -31.57 -61.81 49.30
N GLN A 100 -30.48 -61.70 50.06
CA GLN A 100 -30.46 -61.02 51.36
C GLN A 100 -30.33 -59.49 51.19
N ASN A 101 -30.66 -58.76 52.26
CA ASN A 101 -30.79 -57.30 52.26
C ASN A 101 -29.45 -56.61 52.02
N ASN A 102 -29.39 -55.70 51.04
CA ASN A 102 -28.42 -54.61 51.06
C ASN A 102 -28.97 -53.55 52.04
N ASN A 103 -28.81 -53.84 53.33
CA ASN A 103 -29.38 -53.03 54.41
C ASN A 103 -28.53 -51.80 54.71
N ASN A 104 -27.23 -51.81 54.38
CA ASN A 104 -26.38 -50.66 54.61
C ASN A 104 -26.75 -49.51 53.66
N CYS A 105 -27.21 -49.80 52.44
CA CYS A 105 -27.58 -48.77 51.46
C CYS A 105 -29.08 -48.47 51.37
N ASN A 106 -29.93 -49.15 52.14
CA ASN A 106 -31.38 -48.91 52.17
C ASN A 106 -32.08 -48.98 50.80
N ILE A 107 -31.53 -49.77 49.87
CA ILE A 107 -32.05 -49.95 48.50
C ILE A 107 -32.88 -51.22 48.32
N GLY A 108 -33.05 -51.99 49.39
CA GLY A 108 -33.91 -53.17 49.46
C GLY A 108 -33.21 -54.47 49.06
N ASN A 109 -34.01 -55.55 48.96
CA ASN A 109 -33.51 -56.89 48.67
C ASN A 109 -33.44 -57.12 47.16
N PHE A 110 -32.26 -57.40 46.63
CA PHE A 110 -32.07 -57.83 45.23
C PHE A 110 -30.79 -58.67 45.09
N PRO A 111 -30.75 -59.61 44.13
CA PRO A 111 -29.51 -60.30 43.78
C PRO A 111 -28.60 -59.39 42.97
N THR A 112 -27.31 -59.70 42.93
CA THR A 112 -26.37 -59.00 42.06
C THR A 112 -26.79 -59.16 40.59
N SER A 113 -26.81 -58.07 39.83
CA SER A 113 -27.20 -58.07 38.43
C SER A 113 -26.28 -57.18 37.59
N VAL A 114 -26.12 -57.51 36.32
CA VAL A 114 -25.36 -56.74 35.34
C VAL A 114 -26.28 -56.42 34.17
N THR A 115 -26.31 -55.15 33.77
CA THR A 115 -27.07 -54.65 32.62
C THR A 115 -26.18 -53.78 31.73
N GLY A 116 -26.55 -53.64 30.46
CA GLY A 116 -25.81 -52.81 29.50
C GLY A 116 -24.72 -53.52 28.69
N VAL A 117 -24.47 -54.81 28.95
CA VAL A 117 -23.60 -55.69 28.15
C VAL A 117 -24.31 -57.01 27.84
N PRO A 118 -23.93 -57.75 26.77
CA PRO A 118 -24.48 -59.07 26.47
C PRO A 118 -24.30 -60.06 27.62
N ALA A 119 -25.26 -60.98 27.79
CA ALA A 119 -25.20 -61.99 28.85
C ALA A 119 -23.99 -62.95 28.74
N SER A 120 -23.43 -63.12 27.54
CA SER A 120 -22.18 -63.88 27.32
C SER A 120 -20.94 -63.18 27.86
N ASN A 121 -21.01 -61.87 28.11
CA ASN A 121 -19.87 -61.05 28.48
C ASN A 121 -19.80 -60.84 29.99
N TYR A 122 -20.64 -61.47 30.81
CA TYR A 122 -20.52 -61.35 32.26
C TYR A 122 -20.69 -62.65 33.03
N THR A 123 -20.00 -62.74 34.17
CA THR A 123 -20.08 -63.86 35.12
C THR A 123 -20.25 -63.33 36.53
N ILE A 124 -21.14 -63.95 37.32
CA ILE A 124 -21.39 -63.59 38.73
C ILE A 124 -21.01 -64.80 39.60
N LEU A 125 -19.99 -64.63 40.44
CA LEU A 125 -19.51 -65.64 41.37
C LEU A 125 -19.77 -65.21 42.81
N THR A 126 -20.42 -66.08 43.58
CA THR A 126 -20.66 -65.87 45.02
C THR A 126 -19.43 -66.25 45.81
N ALA A 127 -18.73 -65.26 46.39
CA ALA A 127 -17.56 -65.40 47.26
C ALA A 127 -16.55 -66.48 46.79
N PRO A 128 -15.99 -66.35 45.58
CA PRO A 128 -15.03 -67.34 45.06
C PRO A 128 -13.75 -67.39 45.91
N PRO A 129 -13.03 -68.52 45.95
CA PRO A 129 -11.87 -68.69 46.82
C PRO A 129 -10.74 -67.72 46.49
N VAL A 130 -10.04 -67.26 47.54
CA VAL A 130 -8.91 -66.35 47.42
C VAL A 130 -7.68 -67.11 46.90
N THR A 131 -6.95 -66.54 45.95
CA THR A 131 -5.74 -67.15 45.36
C THR A 131 -4.49 -67.01 46.25
N VAL A 132 -4.49 -66.06 47.20
CA VAL A 132 -3.36 -65.77 48.08
C VAL A 132 -3.79 -65.82 49.55
N THR A 133 -3.02 -66.54 50.37
CA THR A 133 -3.27 -66.72 51.81
C THR A 133 -2.88 -65.46 52.59
N ASN A 134 -3.81 -64.88 53.35
CA ASN A 134 -3.56 -63.72 54.23
C ASN A 134 -2.90 -64.17 55.55
N PRO A 135 -1.86 -63.49 56.07
CA PRO A 135 -1.32 -63.71 57.41
C PRO A 135 -2.34 -63.64 58.56
N ASN A 136 -3.47 -62.93 58.37
CA ASN A 136 -4.54 -62.73 59.35
C ASN A 136 -5.67 -63.78 59.27
N GLY A 137 -5.59 -64.76 58.35
CA GLY A 137 -6.44 -65.96 58.38
C GLY A 137 -7.87 -65.86 57.84
N ASN A 138 -8.31 -64.72 57.29
CA ASN A 138 -9.63 -64.61 56.66
C ASN A 138 -9.64 -65.16 55.22
N ASN A 139 -10.45 -66.21 55.00
CA ASN A 139 -10.49 -66.94 53.72
C ASN A 139 -11.93 -67.24 53.24
N ILE A 140 -12.88 -66.34 53.54
CA ILE A 140 -14.31 -66.49 53.22
C ILE A 140 -14.58 -66.40 51.70
N GLY A 141 -13.67 -65.80 50.94
CA GLY A 141 -13.73 -65.62 49.48
C GLY A 141 -13.36 -64.19 49.06
N ILE A 142 -13.40 -63.89 47.77
CA ILE A 142 -13.30 -62.52 47.23
C ILE A 142 -14.65 -61.82 47.41
N ILE A 143 -14.67 -60.79 48.24
CA ILE A 143 -15.87 -60.07 48.68
C ILE A 143 -15.67 -58.55 48.70
N CYS A 144 -14.60 -57.98 49.23
CA CYS A 144 -14.40 -56.52 49.22
C CYS A 144 -12.94 -56.18 49.49
N ALA A 145 -12.50 -54.99 49.09
CA ALA A 145 -11.38 -54.29 49.69
C ALA A 145 -11.90 -53.09 50.48
N TYR A 146 -11.51 -53.01 51.75
CA TYR A 146 -11.94 -51.97 52.69
C TYR A 146 -11.23 -50.63 52.45
N SER A 147 -9.95 -50.67 52.08
CA SER A 147 -9.10 -49.50 51.95
C SER A 147 -7.98 -49.76 50.95
N CYS A 148 -7.38 -48.69 50.44
CA CYS A 148 -6.09 -48.74 49.75
C CYS A 148 -4.90 -48.92 50.73
N ASP A 149 -5.13 -48.85 52.04
CA ASP A 149 -4.12 -49.17 53.06
C ASP A 149 -4.02 -50.68 53.27
N LEU A 150 -2.79 -51.20 53.10
CA LEU A 150 -2.44 -52.60 53.24
C LEU A 150 -2.43 -53.09 54.69
N ASN A 151 -2.43 -52.17 55.65
CA ASN A 151 -2.30 -52.48 57.07
C ASN A 151 -3.64 -52.50 57.81
N ASN A 152 -4.74 -52.16 57.14
CA ASN A 152 -6.04 -51.99 57.80
C ASN A 152 -7.05 -53.01 57.25
N ASP A 153 -7.12 -54.17 57.90
CA ASP A 153 -8.08 -55.24 57.63
C ASP A 153 -9.18 -55.19 58.70
N GLN A 154 -10.37 -54.70 58.33
CA GLN A 154 -11.56 -54.90 59.16
C GLN A 154 -12.02 -56.33 58.93
N GLY A 155 -11.75 -57.20 59.91
CA GLY A 155 -11.97 -58.64 59.80
C GLY A 155 -13.28 -58.99 59.09
N GLY A 156 -13.15 -59.42 57.83
CA GLY A 156 -14.28 -59.63 56.92
C GLY A 156 -14.04 -59.15 55.48
N CYS A 157 -13.04 -58.32 55.19
CA CYS A 157 -12.66 -57.95 53.81
C CYS A 157 -11.36 -58.60 53.33
N ASN A 158 -11.17 -58.58 52.01
CA ASN A 158 -9.89 -58.85 51.38
C ASN A 158 -8.99 -57.61 51.40
N THR A 159 -7.68 -57.84 51.41
CA THR A 159 -6.72 -56.79 51.10
C THR A 159 -6.79 -56.41 49.63
N ILE A 160 -6.33 -55.21 49.28
CA ILE A 160 -6.32 -54.76 47.88
C ILE A 160 -5.51 -55.68 46.96
N ASN A 161 -4.45 -56.31 47.48
CA ASN A 161 -3.65 -57.29 46.73
C ASN A 161 -4.43 -58.54 46.40
N GLN A 162 -5.21 -59.06 47.35
CA GLN A 162 -6.00 -60.25 47.11
C GLN A 162 -7.07 -60.01 46.04
N VAL A 163 -7.69 -58.82 46.05
CA VAL A 163 -8.65 -58.42 45.01
C VAL A 163 -7.95 -58.28 43.66
N LEU A 164 -6.83 -57.56 43.61
CA LEU A 164 -6.07 -57.37 42.37
C LEU A 164 -5.56 -58.69 41.79
N ASP A 165 -4.87 -59.50 42.59
CA ASP A 165 -4.29 -60.77 42.14
C ASP A 165 -5.37 -61.72 41.63
N TYR A 166 -6.56 -61.72 42.27
CA TYR A 166 -7.70 -62.48 41.78
C TYR A 166 -8.15 -62.00 40.41
N PHE A 167 -8.49 -60.71 40.25
CA PHE A 167 -9.01 -60.21 38.98
C PHE A 167 -7.97 -60.23 37.86
N THR A 168 -6.70 -59.97 38.16
CA THR A 168 -5.62 -60.11 37.17
C THR A 168 -5.44 -61.57 36.75
N ALA A 169 -5.59 -62.55 37.66
CA ALA A 169 -5.50 -63.97 37.30
C ALA A 169 -6.69 -64.45 36.46
N GLN A 170 -7.91 -63.94 36.72
CA GLN A 170 -9.12 -64.35 36.01
C GLN A 170 -9.27 -63.65 34.66
N LEU A 171 -9.13 -62.33 34.66
CA LEU A 171 -9.40 -61.50 33.49
C LEU A 171 -8.16 -61.27 32.65
N GLY A 172 -6.95 -61.25 33.23
CA GLY A 172 -5.73 -60.83 32.53
C GLY A 172 -5.77 -59.37 32.05
N GLY A 173 -4.72 -58.95 31.35
CA GLY A 173 -4.56 -57.57 30.87
C GLY A 173 -3.82 -56.65 31.85
N SER A 174 -3.48 -55.45 31.39
CA SER A 174 -2.84 -54.43 32.22
C SER A 174 -3.92 -53.64 32.99
N LEU A 175 -3.68 -53.38 34.27
CA LEU A 175 -4.59 -52.62 35.12
C LEU A 175 -4.68 -51.17 34.64
N TYR A 176 -5.82 -50.79 34.10
CA TYR A 176 -6.17 -49.42 33.71
C TYR A 176 -6.50 -48.56 34.93
N ALA A 177 -7.32 -49.10 35.83
CA ALA A 177 -7.73 -48.41 37.04
C ALA A 177 -8.21 -49.36 38.15
N LEU A 178 -8.10 -48.92 39.41
CA LEU A 178 -8.64 -49.61 40.58
C LEU A 178 -9.32 -48.60 41.49
N ASN A 179 -10.64 -48.77 41.66
CA ASN A 179 -11.50 -47.91 42.46
C ASN A 179 -11.98 -48.67 43.70
N VAL A 180 -11.63 -48.17 44.89
CA VAL A 180 -11.98 -48.75 46.19
C VAL A 180 -12.80 -47.76 46.99
N GLN A 181 -13.93 -48.20 47.53
CA GLN A 181 -14.84 -47.35 48.30
C GLN A 181 -15.34 -48.05 49.57
N TYR A 182 -15.72 -47.24 50.57
CA TYR A 182 -16.31 -47.69 51.83
C TYR A 182 -17.58 -46.89 52.11
N CYS A 183 -18.53 -47.01 51.18
CA CYS A 183 -19.84 -46.38 51.22
C CYS A 183 -20.73 -46.96 50.13
N CYS A 184 -22.04 -46.81 50.27
CA CYS A 184 -23.00 -47.24 49.27
C CYS A 184 -22.75 -46.70 47.86
N TRP A 185 -22.76 -47.59 46.85
CA TRP A 185 -23.01 -47.18 45.48
C TRP A 185 -24.46 -46.72 45.38
N LEU A 186 -24.66 -45.44 45.07
CA LEU A 186 -25.99 -44.83 44.96
C LEU A 186 -26.30 -44.54 43.49
N ASN A 187 -27.57 -44.64 43.15
CA ASN A 187 -28.08 -44.52 41.78
C ASN A 187 -27.76 -43.20 41.05
N ASN A 188 -27.37 -42.17 41.80
CA ASN A 188 -27.02 -40.85 41.29
C ASN A 188 -25.54 -40.70 40.93
N THR A 189 -24.71 -41.71 41.21
CA THR A 189 -23.27 -41.67 40.96
C THR A 189 -22.95 -42.47 39.70
N THR A 190 -22.30 -41.82 38.74
CA THR A 190 -21.82 -42.45 37.49
C THR A 190 -20.31 -42.34 37.42
N TYR A 191 -19.64 -43.48 37.23
CA TYR A 191 -18.20 -43.58 37.09
C TYR A 191 -17.83 -43.56 35.61
N SER A 192 -17.31 -42.43 35.14
CA SER A 192 -16.75 -42.30 33.78
C SER A 192 -15.41 -43.02 33.67
N VAL A 193 -15.27 -43.92 32.68
CA VAL A 193 -14.04 -44.70 32.47
C VAL A 193 -12.86 -43.82 32.09
N ALA A 194 -13.07 -42.79 31.27
CA ALA A 194 -12.03 -41.81 30.93
C ALA A 194 -11.46 -41.16 32.19
N ALA A 195 -12.34 -40.86 33.16
CA ALA A 195 -11.96 -40.23 34.41
C ALA A 195 -11.19 -41.15 35.36
N LEU A 196 -11.11 -42.45 35.06
CA LEU A 196 -10.35 -43.42 35.86
C LEU A 196 -8.95 -43.69 35.31
N SER A 197 -8.57 -43.13 34.16
CA SER A 197 -7.31 -43.45 33.47
C SER A 197 -6.08 -43.34 34.35
N GLY A 198 -5.33 -44.44 34.48
CA GLY A 198 -4.10 -44.49 35.26
C GLY A 198 -4.28 -44.36 36.78
N LEU A 199 -5.53 -44.41 37.30
CA LEU A 199 -5.80 -44.29 38.72
C LEU A 199 -5.62 -45.63 39.43
N CYS A 200 -4.48 -45.78 40.10
CA CYS A 200 -4.21 -46.90 41.00
C CYS A 200 -4.54 -46.52 42.43
N CYS A 201 -5.69 -46.99 42.94
CA CYS A 201 -6.10 -46.97 44.35
C CYS A 201 -5.76 -45.66 45.11
N GLN A 202 -6.66 -44.66 45.07
CA GLN A 202 -6.49 -43.41 45.82
C GLN A 202 -7.18 -43.42 47.20
N SER A 203 -6.53 -42.83 48.21
CA SER A 203 -7.12 -42.60 49.53
C SER A 203 -8.22 -41.52 49.47
N PRO A 204 -9.34 -41.65 50.21
CA PRO A 204 -10.54 -40.80 50.09
C PRO A 204 -10.39 -39.30 50.49
N ASN A 205 -9.21 -38.83 50.87
CA ASN A 205 -8.98 -37.43 51.27
C ASN A 205 -8.41 -36.59 50.11
N ASN A 206 -9.21 -36.32 49.08
CA ASN A 206 -8.82 -35.46 47.96
C ASN A 206 -9.00 -33.98 48.33
N VAL A 207 -7.89 -33.26 48.56
CA VAL A 207 -7.93 -31.79 48.62
C VAL A 207 -7.72 -31.27 47.19
N VAL A 208 -8.75 -30.63 46.63
CA VAL A 208 -8.69 -29.94 45.33
C VAL A 208 -8.87 -28.44 45.51
N SER A 209 -8.21 -27.64 44.67
CA SER A 209 -8.40 -26.20 44.57
C SER A 209 -8.28 -25.74 43.13
N ILE A 210 -9.06 -24.73 42.74
CA ILE A 210 -9.01 -24.13 41.41
C ILE A 210 -8.81 -22.62 41.52
N ALA A 211 -8.08 -22.02 40.57
CA ALA A 211 -7.90 -20.57 40.48
C ALA A 211 -7.64 -20.15 39.03
N TYR A 212 -8.11 -18.97 38.64
CA TYR A 212 -7.67 -18.31 37.41
C TYR A 212 -6.56 -17.31 37.75
N ASP A 213 -5.71 -17.00 36.76
CA ASP A 213 -4.59 -16.07 36.95
C ASP A 213 -5.05 -14.65 37.31
N GLU A 214 -6.25 -14.26 36.86
CA GLU A 214 -6.84 -12.96 37.12
C GLU A 214 -8.26 -13.08 37.69
N PRO A 215 -8.68 -12.17 38.60
CA PRO A 215 -10.02 -12.17 39.18
C PRO A 215 -11.10 -11.64 38.22
N SER A 216 -10.71 -11.01 37.10
CA SER A 216 -11.64 -10.41 36.14
C SER A 216 -11.09 -10.39 34.72
N PHE A 217 -11.96 -10.61 33.73
CA PHE A 217 -11.62 -10.63 32.31
C PHE A 217 -12.57 -9.75 31.49
N CYS A 218 -12.08 -9.22 30.37
CA CYS A 218 -12.85 -8.33 29.51
C CYS A 218 -13.49 -9.07 28.33
N THR A 219 -14.71 -8.68 27.91
CA THR A 219 -15.43 -9.30 26.78
C THR A 219 -14.75 -9.15 25.41
N ASN A 220 -13.66 -8.37 25.28
CA ASN A 220 -12.87 -8.30 24.04
C ASN A 220 -11.70 -9.31 24.00
N ILE A 221 -11.48 -10.10 25.05
CA ILE A 221 -10.46 -11.16 25.08
C ILE A 221 -11.01 -12.41 24.37
N THR A 222 -10.43 -12.72 23.21
CA THR A 222 -10.83 -13.87 22.38
C THR A 222 -10.04 -15.15 22.68
N THR A 223 -8.91 -15.03 23.38
CA THR A 223 -8.07 -16.17 23.74
C THR A 223 -8.64 -16.89 24.97
N PRO A 224 -8.70 -18.25 24.96
CA PRO A 224 -9.10 -19.01 26.14
C PRO A 224 -8.18 -18.74 27.34
N GLN A 225 -8.77 -18.57 28.52
CA GLN A 225 -8.08 -18.38 29.79
C GLN A 225 -8.18 -19.66 30.60
N ASN A 226 -7.05 -20.28 30.86
CA ASN A 226 -7.00 -21.57 31.55
C ASN A 226 -7.17 -21.39 33.06
N VAL A 227 -7.78 -22.39 33.69
CA VAL A 227 -7.84 -22.51 35.14
C VAL A 227 -6.68 -23.38 35.64
N THR A 228 -6.06 -22.97 36.73
CA THR A 228 -5.08 -23.80 37.45
C THR A 228 -5.84 -24.71 38.41
N LEU A 229 -5.68 -26.03 38.24
CA LEU A 229 -6.14 -27.06 39.18
C LEU A 229 -4.95 -27.58 39.99
N ALA A 230 -5.07 -27.56 41.31
CA ALA A 230 -4.14 -28.23 42.21
C ALA A 230 -4.87 -29.30 43.03
N GLY A 231 -4.23 -30.45 43.20
CA GLY A 231 -4.80 -31.62 43.86
C GLY A 231 -4.86 -32.84 42.95
N ASN A 232 -5.36 -33.95 43.49
CA ASN A 232 -5.55 -35.21 42.77
C ASN A 232 -7.05 -35.50 42.67
N GLY A 233 -7.49 -35.97 41.50
CA GLY A 233 -8.88 -36.32 41.23
C GLY A 233 -9.27 -35.96 39.81
N VAL A 234 -10.23 -36.69 39.24
CA VAL A 234 -10.84 -36.33 37.97
C VAL A 234 -12.27 -35.90 38.22
N GLY A 235 -12.65 -34.79 37.59
CA GLY A 235 -13.87 -34.07 37.85
C GLY A 235 -14.26 -33.18 36.69
N THR A 236 -15.37 -32.49 36.83
CA THR A 236 -15.94 -31.62 35.78
C THR A 236 -16.07 -30.20 36.28
N TYR A 237 -15.94 -29.24 35.37
CA TYR A 237 -16.18 -27.83 35.63
C TYR A 237 -17.63 -27.46 35.31
N SER A 238 -18.23 -26.65 36.17
CA SER A 238 -19.50 -25.98 35.92
C SER A 238 -19.43 -24.53 36.40
N ALA A 239 -20.32 -23.67 35.92
CA ALA A 239 -20.40 -22.29 36.35
C ALA A 239 -21.84 -21.85 36.59
N VAL A 240 -22.03 -20.99 37.59
CA VAL A 240 -23.30 -20.33 37.90
C VAL A 240 -23.07 -18.83 38.14
N PRO A 241 -23.99 -17.95 37.68
CA PRO A 241 -25.13 -18.24 36.81
C PRO A 241 -24.70 -18.69 35.40
N GLY A 242 -25.65 -19.16 34.58
CA GLY A 242 -25.36 -19.49 33.17
C GLY A 242 -24.89 -18.27 32.37
N GLY A 243 -24.25 -18.51 31.22
CA GLY A 243 -23.76 -17.45 30.32
C GLY A 243 -22.24 -17.25 30.32
N LEU A 244 -21.49 -18.01 31.11
CA LEU A 244 -20.03 -18.12 30.97
C LEU A 244 -19.69 -19.14 29.88
N ALA A 245 -18.88 -18.75 28.89
CA ALA A 245 -18.36 -19.68 27.88
C ALA A 245 -17.20 -20.49 28.49
N LEU A 246 -17.58 -21.53 29.24
CA LEU A 246 -16.69 -22.45 29.96
C LEU A 246 -16.60 -23.80 29.24
N ASP A 247 -15.39 -24.31 29.05
CA ASP A 247 -15.17 -25.70 28.68
C ASP A 247 -15.34 -26.59 29.94
N PRO A 248 -16.31 -27.53 29.97
CA PRO A 248 -16.60 -28.35 31.15
C PRO A 248 -15.50 -29.39 31.47
N VAL A 249 -14.59 -29.67 30.53
CA VAL A 249 -13.50 -30.65 30.68
C VAL A 249 -12.22 -29.94 31.13
N THR A 250 -11.83 -28.89 30.42
CA THR A 250 -10.55 -28.20 30.69
C THR A 250 -10.69 -27.08 31.72
N GLY A 251 -11.90 -26.58 31.95
CA GLY A 251 -12.16 -25.42 32.79
C GLY A 251 -11.70 -24.10 32.17
N ALA A 252 -11.29 -24.09 30.90
CA ALA A 252 -10.92 -22.86 30.21
C ALA A 252 -12.16 -22.00 29.94
N ILE A 253 -12.04 -20.68 30.12
CA ILE A 253 -13.09 -19.72 29.78
C ILE A 253 -12.72 -18.91 28.54
N THR A 254 -13.71 -18.56 27.71
CA THR A 254 -13.53 -17.60 26.60
C THR A 254 -14.31 -16.32 26.93
N PRO A 255 -13.66 -15.25 27.42
CA PRO A 255 -14.35 -14.04 27.85
C PRO A 255 -15.22 -13.39 26.77
N SER A 256 -14.79 -13.40 25.50
CA SER A 256 -15.59 -12.84 24.39
C SER A 256 -16.86 -13.62 24.04
N GLY A 257 -16.95 -14.89 24.45
CA GLY A 257 -18.17 -15.70 24.32
C GLY A 257 -19.09 -15.61 25.55
N SER A 258 -18.70 -14.86 26.57
CA SER A 258 -19.38 -14.83 27.87
C SER A 258 -20.23 -13.58 28.05
N MET A 259 -21.33 -13.69 28.78
CA MET A 259 -22.12 -12.53 29.20
C MET A 259 -21.40 -11.77 30.33
N PRO A 260 -21.50 -10.43 30.41
CA PRO A 260 -20.97 -9.69 31.55
C PRO A 260 -21.65 -10.11 32.86
N GLY A 261 -20.87 -10.33 33.91
CA GLY A 261 -21.40 -10.78 35.20
C GLY A 261 -20.35 -11.37 36.13
N PHE A 262 -20.76 -11.68 37.35
CA PHE A 262 -19.96 -12.44 38.32
C PHE A 262 -20.32 -13.92 38.21
N TYR A 263 -19.30 -14.78 38.19
CA TYR A 263 -19.44 -16.22 38.05
C TYR A 263 -18.74 -16.94 39.18
N ILE A 264 -19.37 -18.02 39.66
CA ILE A 264 -18.75 -19.01 40.54
C ILE A 264 -18.48 -20.24 39.67
N VAL A 265 -17.21 -20.54 39.42
CA VAL A 265 -16.77 -21.76 38.75
C VAL A 265 -16.56 -22.83 39.81
N THR A 266 -17.11 -24.01 39.59
CA THR A 266 -17.02 -25.16 40.50
C THR A 266 -16.38 -26.33 39.77
N TYR A 267 -15.30 -26.87 40.33
CA TYR A 267 -14.75 -28.16 39.95
C TYR A 267 -15.26 -29.22 40.90
N THR A 268 -15.87 -30.28 40.37
CA THR A 268 -16.48 -31.35 41.18
C THR A 268 -15.81 -32.68 40.86
N VAL A 269 -15.15 -33.27 41.85
CA VAL A 269 -14.62 -34.64 41.80
C VAL A 269 -15.71 -35.58 42.31
N PRO A 270 -16.22 -36.51 41.48
CA PRO A 270 -17.18 -37.53 41.92
C PRO A 270 -16.58 -38.41 43.02
N GLY A 271 -17.39 -38.79 44.01
CA GLY A 271 -16.96 -39.63 45.13
C GLY A 271 -17.98 -39.56 46.28
N CYS A 272 -17.74 -40.31 47.36
CA CYS A 272 -18.55 -40.25 48.57
C CYS A 272 -17.66 -40.21 49.84
N PRO A 273 -17.54 -39.04 50.50
CA PRO A 273 -18.07 -37.75 50.05
C PRO A 273 -17.27 -37.23 48.84
N GLY A 274 -17.97 -36.75 47.82
CA GLY A 274 -17.35 -36.07 46.68
C GLY A 274 -16.71 -34.77 47.15
N THR A 275 -15.65 -34.34 46.49
CA THR A 275 -14.93 -33.12 46.85
C THR A 275 -15.12 -32.10 45.75
N SER A 276 -15.42 -30.86 46.12
CA SER A 276 -15.51 -29.77 45.17
C SER A 276 -14.63 -28.60 45.59
N ALA A 277 -14.15 -27.86 44.58
CA ALA A 277 -13.45 -26.61 44.74
C ALA A 277 -14.20 -25.53 43.96
N THR A 278 -14.24 -24.31 44.50
CA THR A 278 -14.84 -23.17 43.81
C THR A 278 -13.83 -22.04 43.67
N THR A 279 -13.97 -21.28 42.58
CA THR A 279 -13.33 -19.98 42.40
C THR A 279 -14.33 -18.99 41.80
N THR A 280 -14.09 -17.71 42.02
CA THR A 280 -14.94 -16.63 41.48
C THR A 280 -14.17 -15.81 40.47
N LEU A 281 -14.86 -15.36 39.42
CA LEU A 281 -14.34 -14.40 38.46
C LEU A 281 -15.44 -13.46 37.98
N GLN A 282 -15.03 -12.33 37.41
CA GLN A 282 -15.94 -11.37 36.79
C GLN A 282 -15.66 -11.21 35.29
N ILE A 283 -16.71 -11.26 34.47
CA ILE A 283 -16.65 -10.82 33.07
C ILE A 283 -17.15 -9.37 33.00
N ILE A 284 -16.30 -8.48 32.50
CA ILE A 284 -16.56 -7.04 32.38
C ILE A 284 -16.76 -6.69 30.91
N ASN A 285 -17.78 -5.88 30.62
CA ASN A 285 -18.02 -5.44 29.25
C ASN A 285 -16.89 -4.50 28.78
N ALA A 286 -16.36 -4.78 27.59
CA ALA A 286 -15.41 -3.88 26.94
C ALA A 286 -16.06 -2.51 26.69
N PRO A 287 -15.34 -1.40 26.90
CA PRO A 287 -15.87 -0.08 26.60
C PRO A 287 -16.13 0.05 25.09
N THR A 288 -17.33 0.49 24.74
CA THR A 288 -17.69 0.87 23.37
C THR A 288 -17.63 2.39 23.24
N ALA A 289 -17.05 2.89 22.15
CA ALA A 289 -17.14 4.30 21.79
C ALA A 289 -17.46 4.47 20.30
N THR A 290 -18.07 5.59 19.94
CA THR A 290 -18.17 6.02 18.54
C THR A 290 -17.70 7.46 18.41
N ILE A 291 -17.05 7.78 17.29
CA ILE A 291 -16.58 9.11 16.96
C ILE A 291 -17.10 9.52 15.58
N ALA A 292 -17.51 10.78 15.44
CA ALA A 292 -17.96 11.34 14.18
C ALA A 292 -17.59 12.83 14.06
N TYR A 293 -17.49 13.31 12.83
CA TYR A 293 -17.32 14.73 12.52
C TYR A 293 -18.38 15.15 11.49
N GLN A 294 -18.89 16.37 11.63
CA GLN A 294 -19.88 16.95 10.72
C GLN A 294 -19.22 17.55 9.46
N GLY A 295 -18.49 16.71 8.72
CA GLY A 295 -17.78 17.06 7.48
C GLY A 295 -18.50 16.55 6.21
N PRO A 296 -17.92 16.77 5.01
CA PRO A 296 -16.56 17.27 4.73
C PRO A 296 -16.36 18.75 5.08
N PHE A 297 -15.11 19.16 5.33
CA PHE A 297 -14.74 20.55 5.66
C PHE A 297 -13.90 21.19 4.56
N SER A 298 -14.14 22.47 4.26
CA SER A 298 -13.24 23.25 3.40
C SER A 298 -11.98 23.67 4.16
N GLU A 299 -10.83 23.70 3.48
CA GLU A 299 -9.58 24.28 4.01
C GLU A 299 -9.70 25.77 4.38
N THR A 300 -10.79 26.45 4.01
CA THR A 300 -11.04 27.84 4.42
C THR A 300 -11.76 27.99 5.77
N VAL A 301 -12.19 26.89 6.39
CA VAL A 301 -12.86 26.94 7.70
C VAL A 301 -11.83 27.21 8.81
N THR A 302 -11.83 28.43 9.33
CA THR A 302 -10.89 28.89 10.37
C THR A 302 -11.30 28.54 11.80
N THR A 303 -12.55 28.16 12.00
CA THR A 303 -13.08 27.77 13.30
C THR A 303 -12.78 26.30 13.58
N SER A 304 -12.37 26.00 14.81
CA SER A 304 -12.15 24.62 15.24
C SER A 304 -13.44 23.82 15.24
N GLN A 305 -13.38 22.59 14.72
CA GLN A 305 -14.50 21.65 14.63
C GLN A 305 -14.34 20.58 15.70
N SER A 306 -15.35 20.39 16.54
CA SER A 306 -15.36 19.37 17.59
C SER A 306 -15.74 18.00 17.04
N VAL A 307 -15.14 16.95 17.59
CA VAL A 307 -15.60 15.57 17.39
C VAL A 307 -16.86 15.30 18.22
N GLU A 308 -17.81 14.57 17.65
CA GLU A 308 -18.91 13.96 18.39
C GLU A 308 -18.43 12.61 18.93
N LEU A 309 -18.18 12.53 20.25
CA LEU A 309 -17.79 11.31 20.94
C LEU A 309 -18.96 10.79 21.79
N THR A 310 -19.36 9.54 21.57
CA THR A 310 -20.19 8.79 22.53
C THR A 310 -19.36 7.65 23.14
N GLY A 311 -19.42 7.48 24.46
CA GLY A 311 -18.60 6.52 25.19
C GLY A 311 -17.81 7.16 26.34
N PRO A 312 -16.83 6.44 26.92
CA PRO A 312 -16.00 6.96 28.01
C PRO A 312 -15.15 8.15 27.55
N ALA A 313 -14.98 9.16 28.41
CA ALA A 313 -14.12 10.31 28.15
C ALA A 313 -12.67 10.06 28.62
N GLY A 314 -11.75 10.96 28.26
CA GLY A 314 -10.36 10.95 28.76
C GLY A 314 -9.39 10.05 27.97
N GLY A 315 -9.72 9.71 26.73
CA GLY A 315 -8.84 8.96 25.82
C GLY A 315 -7.96 9.89 24.98
N SER A 316 -7.31 9.34 23.95
CA SER A 316 -6.46 10.09 23.03
C SER A 316 -6.89 9.93 21.57
N PHE A 317 -6.67 10.98 20.78
CA PHE A 317 -6.95 11.01 19.35
C PHE A 317 -5.65 11.04 18.54
N THR A 318 -5.63 10.32 17.42
CA THR A 318 -4.54 10.30 16.44
C THR A 318 -5.13 10.39 15.03
N SER A 319 -4.33 10.78 14.04
CA SER A 319 -4.75 10.83 12.64
C SER A 319 -3.68 10.28 11.71
N THR A 320 -4.13 9.66 10.61
CA THR A 320 -3.29 9.22 9.50
C THR A 320 -3.99 9.49 8.17
N PRO A 321 -3.29 9.91 7.10
CA PRO A 321 -1.89 10.35 7.04
C PRO A 321 -1.60 11.64 7.84
N ALA A 322 -0.33 12.05 7.92
CA ALA A 322 0.04 13.35 8.51
C ALA A 322 -0.50 14.50 7.63
N GLY A 323 -0.83 15.64 8.24
CA GLY A 323 -1.36 16.83 7.53
C GLY A 323 -2.66 17.38 8.12
N LEU A 324 -3.36 16.61 8.96
CA LEU A 324 -4.52 17.09 9.72
C LEU A 324 -4.09 17.79 11.02
N ASN A 325 -4.52 19.03 11.21
CA ASN A 325 -4.35 19.75 12.48
C ASN A 325 -5.36 19.22 13.50
N LEU A 326 -4.97 18.20 14.26
CA LEU A 326 -5.79 17.51 15.25
C LEU A 326 -5.26 17.75 16.67
N ASN A 327 -6.13 18.14 17.59
CA ASN A 327 -5.81 18.15 19.01
C ASN A 327 -5.94 16.73 19.59
N ALA A 328 -4.82 16.15 20.01
CA ALA A 328 -4.76 14.77 20.50
C ALA A 328 -5.57 14.50 21.78
N ALA A 329 -5.91 15.53 22.57
CA ALA A 329 -6.67 15.38 23.81
C ALA A 329 -8.18 15.57 23.62
N THR A 330 -8.57 16.54 22.78
CA THR A 330 -9.99 16.90 22.61
C THR A 330 -10.62 16.31 21.35
N GLY A 331 -9.80 15.83 20.40
CA GLY A 331 -10.26 15.41 19.08
C GLY A 331 -10.72 16.58 18.21
N ALA A 332 -10.52 17.83 18.63
CA ALA A 332 -10.89 18.97 17.81
C ALA A 332 -9.92 19.12 16.63
N ILE A 333 -10.44 19.42 15.44
CA ILE A 333 -9.65 19.68 14.24
C ILE A 333 -9.72 21.16 13.85
N ASN A 334 -8.71 21.67 13.15
CA ASN A 334 -8.75 22.98 12.51
C ASN A 334 -8.52 22.83 10.99
N PRO A 335 -9.58 22.89 10.16
CA PRO A 335 -9.47 22.69 8.72
C PRO A 335 -8.51 23.66 8.04
N SER A 336 -8.47 24.95 8.43
CA SER A 336 -7.57 25.93 7.80
C SER A 336 -6.11 25.83 8.15
N LEU A 337 -5.78 24.96 9.11
CA LEU A 337 -4.40 24.60 9.44
C LEU A 337 -4.05 23.19 8.94
N SER A 338 -4.97 22.55 8.21
CA SER A 338 -4.84 21.19 7.69
C SER A 338 -4.60 21.22 6.18
N LEU A 339 -3.88 20.22 5.66
CA LEU A 339 -3.76 20.04 4.21
C LEU A 339 -5.04 19.41 3.64
N PRO A 340 -5.46 19.74 2.42
CA PRO A 340 -6.51 19.00 1.71
C PRO A 340 -6.20 17.51 1.62
N GLY A 341 -7.19 16.67 1.88
CA GLY A 341 -7.03 15.23 1.89
C GLY A 341 -8.10 14.49 2.70
N THR A 342 -8.04 13.17 2.65
CA THR A 342 -8.87 12.29 3.49
C THR A 342 -8.01 11.71 4.60
N TYR A 343 -8.50 11.79 5.83
CA TYR A 343 -7.80 11.38 7.04
C TYR A 343 -8.64 10.37 7.81
N THR A 344 -8.01 9.32 8.31
CA THR A 344 -8.60 8.44 9.32
C THR A 344 -8.21 8.96 10.70
N VAL A 345 -9.20 9.41 11.47
CA VAL A 345 -9.02 9.78 12.88
C VAL A 345 -9.34 8.58 13.75
N THR A 346 -8.44 8.26 14.67
CA THR A 346 -8.57 7.14 15.60
C THR A 346 -8.61 7.64 17.04
N TYR A 347 -9.66 7.29 17.77
CA TYR A 347 -9.83 7.50 19.20
C TYR A 347 -9.50 6.23 19.98
N THR A 348 -8.64 6.34 20.98
CA THR A 348 -8.30 5.25 21.92
C THR A 348 -8.80 5.65 23.31
N PRO A 349 -9.83 4.98 23.86
CA PRO A 349 -10.29 5.21 25.23
C PRO A 349 -9.18 4.96 26.26
N PRO A 350 -9.25 5.56 27.46
CA PRO A 350 -8.31 5.23 28.52
C PRO A 350 -8.47 3.76 28.90
N ALA A 351 -7.36 3.07 29.15
CA ALA A 351 -7.41 1.69 29.61
C ALA A 351 -8.10 1.65 30.99
N SER A 352 -9.06 0.74 31.14
CA SER A 352 -9.74 0.48 32.41
C SER A 352 -9.46 -0.98 32.75
N PRO A 353 -8.36 -1.30 33.47
CA PRO A 353 -8.02 -2.67 33.81
C PRO A 353 -9.24 -3.44 34.36
N PRO A 354 -9.55 -4.65 33.84
CA PRO A 354 -8.78 -5.48 32.91
C PRO A 354 -9.04 -5.20 31.41
N CYS A 355 -9.91 -4.25 31.07
CA CYS A 355 -10.28 -3.93 29.69
C CYS A 355 -9.29 -2.94 29.03
N PRO A 356 -8.49 -3.37 28.05
CA PRO A 356 -7.72 -2.44 27.24
C PRO A 356 -8.67 -1.57 26.40
N GLY A 357 -8.33 -0.29 26.22
CA GLY A 357 -9.07 0.60 25.33
C GLY A 357 -8.89 0.16 23.89
N ALA A 358 -9.95 -0.38 23.27
CA ALA A 358 -9.92 -0.70 21.85
C ALA A 358 -10.02 0.59 21.02
N PRO A 359 -9.24 0.74 19.93
CA PRO A 359 -9.31 1.93 19.09
C PRO A 359 -10.59 1.94 18.24
N PHE A 360 -11.18 3.12 18.07
CA PHE A 360 -12.33 3.38 17.21
C PHE A 360 -11.94 4.44 16.17
N SER A 361 -12.38 4.29 14.92
CA SER A 361 -11.93 5.18 13.83
C SER A 361 -13.10 5.75 13.02
N THR A 362 -12.89 6.93 12.45
CA THR A 362 -13.82 7.59 11.50
C THR A 362 -13.01 8.38 10.46
N GLU A 363 -13.64 8.72 9.33
CA GLU A 363 -13.02 9.51 8.28
C GLU A 363 -13.34 10.99 8.41
N VAL A 364 -12.34 11.83 8.11
CA VAL A 364 -12.44 13.28 8.00
C VAL A 364 -11.89 13.67 6.64
N ILE A 365 -12.68 14.43 5.88
CA ILE A 365 -12.29 14.91 4.56
C ILE A 365 -12.11 16.43 4.63
N ILE A 366 -10.92 16.92 4.31
CA ILE A 366 -10.60 18.32 4.09
C ILE A 366 -10.54 18.56 2.58
N THR A 367 -11.43 19.39 2.05
CA THR A 367 -11.47 19.73 0.62
C THR A 367 -10.68 21.00 0.35
N SER A 368 -9.89 21.01 -0.73
CA SER A 368 -9.25 22.22 -1.25
C SER A 368 -10.31 23.23 -1.69
N ASP A 369 -10.07 24.52 -1.47
CA ASP A 369 -10.95 25.57 -1.97
C ASP A 369 -10.78 25.68 -3.50
N PRO A 370 -11.84 25.55 -4.32
CA PRO A 370 -11.76 25.81 -5.75
C PRO A 370 -11.18 27.19 -6.09
N ALA A 371 -11.31 28.18 -5.19
CA ALA A 371 -10.71 29.50 -5.34
C ALA A 371 -9.18 29.51 -5.15
N ASN A 372 -8.60 28.50 -4.48
CA ASN A 372 -7.16 28.33 -4.27
C ASN A 372 -6.49 27.56 -5.43
N ASN A 373 -6.81 27.90 -6.67
CA ASN A 373 -6.25 27.29 -7.88
C ASN A 373 -5.56 28.36 -8.73
N ALA A 374 -4.23 28.31 -8.86
CA ALA A 374 -3.45 29.30 -9.62
C ALA A 374 -3.16 28.87 -11.08
N ALA A 375 -3.85 27.87 -11.62
CA ALA A 375 -3.50 27.31 -12.93
C ALA A 375 -3.50 28.35 -14.07
N PHE A 376 -2.42 28.42 -14.84
CA PHE A 376 -2.32 29.26 -16.05
C PHE A 376 -1.40 28.65 -17.11
N SER A 377 -1.46 29.17 -18.33
CA SER A 377 -0.60 28.71 -19.43
C SER A 377 -0.38 29.78 -20.49
N TYR A 378 0.75 29.75 -21.18
CA TYR A 378 0.93 30.46 -22.46
C TYR A 378 0.62 29.53 -23.64
N THR A 379 0.44 30.12 -24.83
CA THR A 379 0.12 29.38 -26.07
C THR A 379 1.26 28.50 -26.57
N ALA A 380 2.50 28.85 -26.25
CA ALA A 380 3.71 28.12 -26.59
C ALA A 380 4.73 28.22 -25.45
N SER A 381 5.74 27.34 -25.47
CA SER A 381 6.85 27.33 -24.51
C SER A 381 8.10 28.04 -25.02
N SER A 382 8.11 28.49 -26.27
CA SER A 382 9.22 29.22 -26.88
C SER A 382 8.74 30.31 -27.82
N TYR A 383 9.37 31.48 -27.76
CA TYR A 383 9.04 32.64 -28.58
C TYR A 383 10.29 33.37 -29.05
N CYS A 384 10.23 33.97 -30.24
CA CYS A 384 11.29 34.84 -30.73
C CYS A 384 11.26 36.20 -30.03
N ASP A 385 12.42 36.76 -29.73
CA ASP A 385 12.58 38.11 -29.15
C ASP A 385 11.96 39.24 -30.02
N SER A 386 11.67 38.97 -31.29
CA SER A 386 11.02 39.92 -32.21
C SER A 386 9.48 39.88 -32.19
N GLU A 387 8.87 38.91 -31.53
CA GLU A 387 7.41 38.73 -31.53
C GLU A 387 6.66 39.81 -30.74
N ASN A 388 5.36 39.94 -31.03
CA ASN A 388 4.47 40.82 -30.27
C ASN A 388 4.21 40.26 -28.86
N PRO A 389 3.75 41.10 -27.90
CA PRO A 389 3.51 40.64 -26.55
C PRO A 389 2.54 39.46 -26.47
N GLN A 390 2.85 38.47 -25.63
CA GLN A 390 2.07 37.24 -25.46
C GLN A 390 1.33 37.28 -24.12
N LEU A 391 0.03 36.97 -24.15
CA LEU A 391 -0.81 36.92 -22.94
C LEU A 391 -1.00 35.47 -22.47
N PRO A 392 -0.99 35.23 -21.15
CA PRO A 392 -1.36 33.93 -20.60
C PRO A 392 -2.88 33.74 -20.60
N VAL A 393 -3.30 32.48 -20.56
CA VAL A 393 -4.67 32.07 -20.24
C VAL A 393 -4.68 31.57 -18.80
N ILE A 394 -5.41 32.26 -17.92
CA ILE A 394 -5.65 31.81 -16.54
C ILE A 394 -6.83 30.83 -16.58
N SER A 395 -6.57 29.57 -16.23
CA SER A 395 -7.59 28.51 -16.15
C SER A 395 -8.06 28.26 -14.72
N GLY A 396 -7.28 28.73 -13.74
CA GLY A 396 -7.65 28.80 -12.33
C GLY A 396 -8.34 30.12 -11.97
N SER A 397 -8.07 30.59 -10.76
CA SER A 397 -8.68 31.77 -10.16
C SER A 397 -7.93 33.05 -10.53
N ALA A 398 -8.68 34.12 -10.76
CA ALA A 398 -8.14 35.46 -11.05
C ALA A 398 -7.71 36.19 -9.75
N GLY A 399 -6.93 37.27 -9.88
CA GLY A 399 -6.54 38.13 -8.74
C GLY A 399 -5.17 37.84 -8.12
N GLY A 400 -4.35 37.01 -8.79
CA GLY A 400 -2.93 36.84 -8.47
C GLY A 400 -2.03 37.86 -9.15
N ARG A 401 -0.72 37.70 -8.96
CA ARG A 401 0.34 38.48 -9.62
C ARG A 401 1.35 37.57 -10.30
N PHE A 402 1.91 38.05 -11.41
CA PHE A 402 2.94 37.36 -12.16
C PHE A 402 4.33 37.85 -11.78
N THR A 403 5.27 36.92 -11.69
CA THR A 403 6.70 37.18 -11.53
C THR A 403 7.50 36.28 -12.48
N ALA A 404 8.78 36.57 -12.69
CA ALA A 404 9.65 35.67 -13.44
C ALA A 404 11.04 35.59 -12.83
N THR A 405 11.66 34.42 -12.99
CA THR A 405 13.03 34.13 -12.56
C THR A 405 13.73 33.29 -13.62
N PRO A 406 15.04 33.51 -13.90
CA PRO A 406 15.89 34.59 -13.41
C PRO A 406 15.49 35.97 -13.96
N ALA A 407 16.14 37.04 -13.49
CA ALA A 407 15.92 38.39 -14.03
C ALA A 407 16.34 38.47 -15.51
N GLY A 408 15.57 39.19 -16.33
CA GLY A 408 15.86 39.36 -17.77
C GLY A 408 14.63 39.27 -18.66
N LEU A 409 13.55 38.63 -18.19
CA LEU A 409 12.24 38.64 -18.85
C LEU A 409 11.45 39.90 -18.48
N SER A 410 11.01 40.65 -19.49
CA SER A 410 10.10 41.78 -19.31
C SER A 410 8.66 41.26 -19.32
N LEU A 411 7.95 41.34 -18.21
CA LEU A 411 6.53 41.00 -18.10
C LEU A 411 5.72 42.05 -17.34
N ASP A 412 4.42 42.11 -17.61
CA ASP A 412 3.47 42.88 -16.81
C ASP A 412 2.99 42.06 -15.60
N GLU A 413 3.20 42.58 -14.39
CA GLU A 413 2.93 41.86 -13.14
C GLU A 413 1.43 41.58 -12.86
N ILE A 414 0.51 42.27 -13.53
CA ILE A 414 -0.94 42.11 -13.32
C ILE A 414 -1.55 41.22 -14.39
N THR A 415 -1.22 41.47 -15.64
CA THR A 415 -1.80 40.77 -16.80
C THR A 415 -1.00 39.54 -17.21
N GLY A 416 0.26 39.44 -16.78
CA GLY A 416 1.19 38.41 -17.23
C GLY A 416 1.66 38.59 -18.68
N ALA A 417 1.40 39.73 -19.32
CA ALA A 417 1.83 39.95 -20.70
C ALA A 417 3.36 39.89 -20.82
N LEU A 418 3.89 38.98 -21.63
CA LEU A 418 5.32 38.87 -21.94
C LEU A 418 5.69 39.89 -23.00
N ASN A 419 6.66 40.77 -22.73
CA ASN A 419 7.20 41.72 -23.70
C ASN A 419 8.55 41.21 -24.22
N LEU A 420 8.48 40.39 -25.27
CA LEU A 420 9.62 39.65 -25.81
C LEU A 420 10.72 40.57 -26.36
N LYS A 421 10.35 41.68 -27.00
CA LYS A 421 11.28 42.70 -27.53
C LYS A 421 12.13 43.39 -26.48
N ASN A 422 11.62 43.48 -25.26
CA ASN A 422 12.32 44.08 -24.12
C ASN A 422 12.95 43.03 -23.21
N SER A 423 12.90 41.75 -23.59
CA SER A 423 13.44 40.64 -22.81
C SER A 423 14.81 40.23 -23.32
N ILE A 424 15.66 39.75 -22.43
CA ILE A 424 16.95 39.15 -22.78
C ILE A 424 16.69 37.69 -23.22
N PRO A 425 17.25 37.21 -24.34
CA PRO A 425 17.14 35.81 -24.73
C PRO A 425 17.63 34.86 -23.63
N GLY A 426 16.86 33.81 -23.35
CA GLY A 426 17.11 32.89 -22.23
C GLY A 426 15.86 32.12 -21.81
N THR A 427 16.03 31.22 -20.85
CA THR A 427 14.92 30.44 -20.26
C THR A 427 14.49 31.05 -18.94
N TYR A 428 13.18 31.16 -18.73
CA TYR A 428 12.57 31.78 -17.57
C TYR A 428 11.42 30.95 -17.05
N ASP A 429 11.29 30.87 -15.73
CA ASP A 429 10.10 30.38 -15.06
C ASP A 429 9.20 31.56 -14.71
N VAL A 430 8.03 31.61 -15.34
CA VAL A 430 6.97 32.57 -15.02
C VAL A 430 6.11 31.96 -13.93
N ILE A 431 5.90 32.70 -12.84
CA ILE A 431 5.18 32.22 -11.67
C ILE A 431 3.96 33.12 -11.45
N TYR A 432 2.77 32.52 -11.40
CA TYR A 432 1.53 33.20 -11.03
C TYR A 432 1.15 32.81 -9.61
N THR A 433 1.04 33.79 -8.72
CA THR A 433 0.74 33.56 -7.29
C THR A 433 -0.54 34.27 -6.91
N LEU A 434 -1.49 33.55 -6.32
CA LEU A 434 -2.74 34.14 -5.82
C LEU A 434 -2.46 35.03 -4.59
N SER A 435 -3.27 36.08 -4.43
CA SER A 435 -3.19 36.95 -3.26
C SER A 435 -3.69 36.22 -2.00
N ALA A 436 -3.14 36.56 -0.84
CA ALA A 436 -3.63 36.06 0.45
C ALA A 436 -5.16 36.28 0.59
N PRO A 437 -5.93 35.34 1.17
CA PRO A 437 -5.50 34.21 2.00
C PRO A 437 -5.05 32.95 1.24
N PHE A 438 -5.09 32.96 -0.09
CA PHE A 438 -4.67 31.82 -0.91
C PHE A 438 -3.15 31.65 -0.89
N THR A 439 -2.71 30.40 -1.06
CA THR A 439 -1.28 30.04 -1.08
C THR A 439 -0.86 29.39 -2.40
N ALA A 440 -1.82 29.10 -3.29
CA ALA A 440 -1.52 28.49 -4.56
C ALA A 440 -0.67 29.40 -5.45
N ALA A 441 0.34 28.78 -6.06
CA ALA A 441 1.11 29.33 -7.16
C ALA A 441 1.26 28.25 -8.23
N ASP A 442 1.32 28.67 -9.47
CA ASP A 442 1.63 27.81 -10.61
C ASP A 442 2.84 28.37 -11.36
N THR A 443 3.54 27.53 -12.11
CA THR A 443 4.78 27.90 -12.81
C THR A 443 4.75 27.40 -14.25
N PHE A 444 5.12 28.27 -15.18
CA PHE A 444 5.24 27.97 -16.61
C PHE A 444 6.61 28.40 -17.13
N THR A 445 7.34 27.47 -17.75
CA THR A 445 8.67 27.75 -18.31
C THR A 445 8.56 28.29 -19.74
N VAL A 446 9.21 29.41 -20.01
CA VAL A 446 9.28 30.08 -21.32
C VAL A 446 10.73 30.21 -21.78
N LEU A 447 11.00 29.89 -23.04
CA LEU A 447 12.27 30.14 -23.72
C LEU A 447 12.14 31.34 -24.68
N VAL A 448 12.88 32.41 -24.41
CA VAL A 448 13.03 33.55 -25.34
C VAL A 448 14.24 33.28 -26.23
N ILE A 449 14.01 33.16 -27.54
CA ILE A 449 15.02 32.83 -28.55
C ILE A 449 15.53 34.13 -29.19
N ALA A 450 16.85 34.28 -29.23
CA ALA A 450 17.49 35.37 -29.96
C ALA A 450 17.24 35.20 -31.46
N GLY A 451 16.49 36.13 -32.05
CA GLY A 451 16.23 36.15 -33.48
C GLY A 451 17.42 36.66 -34.30
N PRO A 452 17.44 36.40 -35.62
CA PRO A 452 18.40 37.05 -36.49
C PRO A 452 18.14 38.56 -36.54
N GLN A 453 19.19 39.35 -36.74
CA GLN A 453 19.07 40.75 -37.15
C GLN A 453 19.52 40.84 -38.60
N VAL A 454 18.68 41.36 -39.50
CA VAL A 454 19.08 41.58 -40.90
C VAL A 454 18.88 43.03 -41.29
N GLN A 455 19.88 43.58 -41.96
CA GLN A 455 19.87 44.91 -42.54
C GLN A 455 20.33 44.80 -43.99
N VAL A 456 19.78 45.65 -44.84
CA VAL A 456 20.16 45.76 -46.26
C VAL A 456 20.66 47.17 -46.54
N SER A 457 21.41 47.35 -47.63
CA SER A 457 21.87 48.68 -48.06
C SER A 457 20.71 49.69 -48.20
N THR A 458 21.02 50.99 -48.06
CA THR A 458 20.04 52.00 -47.63
C THR A 458 19.12 52.57 -48.72
N ARG A 459 19.47 52.43 -50.00
CA ARG A 459 18.70 52.78 -51.22
C ARG A 459 19.72 53.12 -52.30
N ASP A 460 19.53 52.58 -53.51
CA ASP A 460 20.41 52.88 -54.62
C ASP A 460 19.63 53.22 -55.90
N THR A 461 20.26 54.04 -56.73
CA THR A 461 19.74 54.47 -58.02
C THR A 461 20.67 53.97 -59.13
N VAL A 462 20.12 53.23 -60.09
CA VAL A 462 20.88 52.65 -61.22
C VAL A 462 20.42 53.20 -62.56
N CYS A 463 21.31 53.14 -63.56
CA CYS A 463 21.09 53.54 -64.94
C CYS A 463 21.04 52.32 -65.88
N GLY A 464 20.28 51.29 -65.50
CA GLY A 464 20.21 50.00 -66.22
C GLY A 464 21.46 49.13 -66.10
N GLN A 465 22.42 49.52 -65.26
CA GLN A 465 23.61 48.73 -64.94
C GLN A 465 23.34 47.78 -63.77
N SER A 466 24.14 46.72 -63.66
CA SER A 466 24.08 45.83 -62.49
C SER A 466 24.59 46.53 -61.23
N ILE A 467 23.92 46.27 -60.11
CA ILE A 467 24.29 46.73 -58.77
C ILE A 467 24.39 45.57 -57.79
N ALA A 468 25.35 45.63 -56.89
CA ALA A 468 25.49 44.69 -55.78
C ALA A 468 24.71 45.17 -54.56
N ILE A 469 23.80 44.34 -54.04
CA ILE A 469 23.05 44.57 -52.81
C ILE A 469 23.62 43.64 -51.74
N ALA A 470 23.97 44.19 -50.58
CA ALA A 470 24.51 43.43 -49.45
C ALA A 470 23.49 43.34 -48.31
N ALA A 471 23.30 42.14 -47.79
CA ALA A 471 22.67 41.87 -46.51
C ALA A 471 23.73 41.73 -45.43
N ASN A 472 23.55 42.45 -44.32
CA ASN A 472 24.39 42.35 -43.14
C ASN A 472 23.52 41.81 -42.00
N GLY A 473 24.02 40.80 -41.29
CA GLY A 473 23.23 40.16 -40.24
C GLY A 473 23.76 38.80 -39.82
N THR A 474 22.95 38.10 -39.04
CA THR A 474 23.21 36.75 -38.53
C THR A 474 22.15 35.78 -39.04
N GLY A 475 22.50 34.52 -39.31
CA GLY A 475 21.56 33.51 -39.79
C GLY A 475 21.69 33.24 -41.29
N ASP A 476 20.84 32.36 -41.80
CA ASP A 476 20.80 32.00 -43.21
C ASP A 476 19.97 33.03 -43.98
N PHE A 477 20.42 33.45 -45.16
CA PHE A 477 19.71 34.44 -45.99
C PHE A 477 18.90 33.77 -47.10
N LEU A 478 17.74 34.35 -47.42
CA LEU A 478 16.95 34.05 -48.59
C LEU A 478 16.41 35.36 -49.20
N TRP A 479 16.89 35.69 -50.39
CA TRP A 479 16.44 36.85 -51.15
C TRP A 479 15.15 36.56 -51.92
N SER A 480 14.39 37.60 -52.21
CA SER A 480 13.19 37.53 -53.06
C SER A 480 13.46 37.08 -54.50
N THR A 481 14.73 37.07 -54.92
CA THR A 481 15.19 36.52 -56.20
C THR A 481 15.40 34.99 -56.15
N GLY A 482 15.57 34.42 -54.95
CA GLY A 482 15.85 33.00 -54.70
C GLY A 482 17.26 32.71 -54.20
N GLU A 483 18.16 33.70 -54.25
CA GLU A 483 19.55 33.57 -53.84
C GLU A 483 19.71 33.54 -52.31
N THR A 484 20.81 32.95 -51.82
CA THR A 484 21.06 32.76 -50.38
C THR A 484 22.38 33.36 -49.89
N THR A 485 23.09 34.09 -50.74
CA THR A 485 24.37 34.72 -50.41
C THR A 485 24.18 36.05 -49.69
N GLY A 486 25.17 36.47 -48.90
CA GLY A 486 25.15 37.79 -48.24
C GLY A 486 25.24 38.98 -49.20
N VAL A 487 25.61 38.75 -50.47
CA VAL A 487 25.61 39.76 -51.53
C VAL A 487 24.98 39.16 -52.78
N ILE A 488 24.10 39.90 -53.44
CA ILE A 488 23.51 39.55 -54.74
C ILE A 488 23.75 40.67 -55.75
N ALA A 489 23.78 40.33 -57.05
CA ALA A 489 23.91 41.29 -58.14
C ALA A 489 22.60 41.32 -58.94
N VAL A 490 21.99 42.51 -59.06
CA VAL A 490 20.70 42.70 -59.76
C VAL A 490 20.82 43.80 -60.80
N ALA A 491 20.05 43.71 -61.89
CA ALA A 491 19.99 44.72 -62.95
C ALA A 491 18.52 44.94 -63.36
N PRO A 492 17.73 45.66 -62.55
CA PRO A 492 16.30 45.77 -62.80
C PRO A 492 15.98 46.72 -63.97
N ASP A 493 15.10 46.29 -64.89
CA ASP A 493 14.64 47.09 -66.04
C ASP A 493 13.54 48.12 -65.68
N ILE A 494 12.98 47.99 -64.47
CA ILE A 494 12.05 48.91 -63.81
C ILE A 494 12.40 48.99 -62.31
N SER A 495 12.11 50.10 -61.61
CA SER A 495 12.36 50.18 -60.17
C SER A 495 11.71 49.01 -59.42
N THR A 496 12.51 48.24 -58.67
CA THR A 496 12.11 46.95 -58.09
C THR A 496 12.52 46.88 -56.61
N GLN A 497 11.65 46.28 -55.79
CA GLN A 497 11.95 45.99 -54.39
C GLN A 497 12.62 44.62 -54.26
N TYR A 498 13.70 44.56 -53.50
CA TYR A 498 14.35 43.32 -53.11
C TYR A 498 14.27 43.17 -51.60
N CYS A 499 13.81 42.01 -51.14
CA CYS A 499 13.74 41.69 -49.72
C CYS A 499 14.64 40.50 -49.42
N VAL A 500 15.29 40.52 -48.26
CA VAL A 500 16.05 39.41 -47.71
C VAL A 500 15.38 38.98 -46.41
N THR A 501 15.03 37.70 -46.31
CA THR A 501 14.63 37.08 -45.06
C THR A 501 15.84 36.36 -44.48
N SER A 502 16.15 36.63 -43.22
CA SER A 502 17.15 35.90 -42.48
C SER A 502 16.49 34.96 -41.48
N THR A 503 16.98 33.73 -41.34
CA THR A 503 16.48 32.76 -40.37
C THR A 503 17.58 32.27 -39.44
N LEU A 504 17.33 32.27 -38.13
CA LEU A 504 18.25 31.76 -37.11
C LEU A 504 17.43 31.16 -35.96
N ASN A 505 17.76 29.93 -35.55
CA ASN A 505 17.09 29.21 -34.45
C ASN A 505 15.55 29.15 -34.55
N GLY A 506 15.01 29.08 -35.77
CA GLY A 506 13.56 29.05 -36.01
C GLY A 506 12.88 30.43 -36.03
N CYS A 507 13.61 31.50 -35.70
CA CYS A 507 13.16 32.88 -35.81
C CYS A 507 13.54 33.49 -37.15
N SER A 508 12.76 34.47 -37.61
CA SER A 508 13.02 35.16 -38.87
C SER A 508 12.92 36.67 -38.73
N ASP A 509 13.79 37.39 -39.46
CA ASP A 509 13.73 38.83 -39.65
C ASP A 509 13.78 39.15 -41.15
N THR A 510 13.21 40.27 -41.58
CA THR A 510 13.14 40.64 -43.00
C THR A 510 13.44 42.11 -43.22
N ALA A 511 14.40 42.39 -44.11
CA ALA A 511 14.75 43.73 -44.54
C ALA A 511 14.55 43.87 -46.06
N CYS A 512 14.12 45.05 -46.51
CA CYS A 512 13.87 45.32 -47.92
C CYS A 512 14.52 46.61 -48.38
N ILE A 513 14.99 46.62 -49.63
CA ILE A 513 15.55 47.79 -50.32
C ILE A 513 14.76 48.06 -51.60
N GLN A 514 14.54 49.35 -51.89
CA GLN A 514 14.03 49.82 -53.18
C GLN A 514 15.21 50.21 -54.07
N VAL A 515 15.43 49.48 -55.17
CA VAL A 515 16.38 49.86 -56.21
C VAL A 515 15.64 50.69 -57.24
N MET A 516 15.98 51.98 -57.31
CA MET A 516 15.35 52.92 -58.22
C MET A 516 16.07 52.91 -59.57
N LEU A 517 15.33 52.77 -60.65
CA LEU A 517 15.86 52.97 -61.98
C LEU A 517 15.72 54.44 -62.36
N ASP A 518 16.83 55.17 -62.47
CA ASP A 518 16.84 56.54 -62.97
C ASP A 518 17.22 56.52 -64.45
N ARG A 519 16.31 57.05 -65.28
CA ARG A 519 16.53 57.19 -66.72
C ARG A 519 17.01 58.61 -67.10
N SER A 520 17.19 59.52 -66.14
CA SER A 520 17.71 60.88 -66.38
C SER A 520 19.17 60.89 -66.89
N CYS A 521 19.91 59.82 -66.59
CA CYS A 521 21.24 59.56 -67.13
C CYS A 521 21.25 59.07 -68.58
N CYS A 522 20.09 58.79 -69.17
CA CYS A 522 19.98 58.45 -70.58
C CYS A 522 20.30 59.68 -71.44
N LYS A 523 21.35 59.56 -72.25
CA LYS A 523 21.83 60.61 -73.16
C LYS A 523 22.00 60.03 -74.54
N ILE A 524 21.64 60.84 -75.54
CA ILE A 524 21.97 60.61 -76.93
C ILE A 524 23.02 61.62 -77.35
N TYR A 525 24.00 61.16 -78.11
CA TYR A 525 25.10 61.95 -78.63
C TYR A 525 25.07 61.85 -80.15
N VAL A 526 25.14 63.00 -80.81
CA VAL A 526 25.08 63.10 -82.27
C VAL A 526 26.34 63.82 -82.75
N PRO A 527 27.20 63.16 -83.55
CA PRO A 527 28.36 63.81 -84.16
C PRO A 527 27.95 65.00 -85.05
N ASN A 528 28.84 65.95 -85.28
CA ASN A 528 28.59 67.12 -86.12
C ASN A 528 29.40 67.13 -87.44
N VAL A 529 30.28 66.15 -87.63
CA VAL A 529 31.09 65.98 -88.84
C VAL A 529 31.43 64.50 -89.04
N PHE A 530 31.52 64.07 -90.29
CA PHE A 530 32.03 62.75 -90.67
C PHE A 530 32.69 62.83 -92.06
N SER A 531 33.61 61.91 -92.34
CA SER A 531 34.45 61.89 -93.55
C SER A 531 34.40 60.51 -94.20
N PRO A 532 33.46 60.24 -95.12
CA PRO A 532 33.34 58.95 -95.79
C PRO A 532 34.45 58.74 -96.84
N ASN A 533 35.69 58.50 -96.38
CA ASN A 533 36.91 58.34 -97.18
C ASN A 533 37.50 56.90 -97.13
N SER A 534 36.84 56.00 -96.39
CA SER A 534 37.21 54.59 -96.19
C SER A 534 38.51 54.36 -95.43
N ASP A 535 38.89 55.28 -94.54
CA ASP A 535 40.04 55.10 -93.62
C ASP A 535 39.67 54.38 -92.30
N GLY A 536 38.38 54.10 -92.09
CA GLY A 536 37.83 53.46 -90.90
C GLY A 536 37.50 54.44 -89.76
N ILE A 537 37.73 55.74 -89.94
CA ILE A 537 37.56 56.78 -88.92
C ILE A 537 36.46 57.74 -89.36
N ASN A 538 35.34 57.75 -88.63
CA ASN A 538 34.18 58.61 -88.92
C ASN A 538 33.69 58.48 -90.38
N ASP A 539 33.74 57.27 -90.95
CA ASP A 539 33.24 56.99 -92.31
C ASP A 539 31.71 57.02 -92.40
N THR A 540 31.03 56.93 -91.27
CA THR A 540 29.59 56.89 -91.16
C THR A 540 29.09 57.88 -90.12
N PHE A 541 27.84 58.30 -90.29
CA PHE A 541 27.13 59.17 -89.38
C PHE A 541 25.96 58.44 -88.74
N PHE A 542 25.97 58.35 -87.41
CA PHE A 542 24.89 57.78 -86.61
C PHE A 542 24.87 58.39 -85.20
N PRO A 543 23.68 58.54 -84.59
CA PRO A 543 23.52 58.82 -83.18
C PRO A 543 23.89 57.62 -82.31
N PHE A 544 24.54 57.84 -81.17
CA PHE A 544 24.74 56.80 -80.15
C PHE A 544 24.09 57.20 -78.83
N ALA A 545 23.61 56.22 -78.05
CA ALA A 545 22.93 56.49 -76.79
C ALA A 545 23.45 55.62 -75.63
N THR A 546 23.30 56.13 -74.40
CA THR A 546 23.66 55.41 -73.16
C THR A 546 22.56 54.48 -72.65
N CYS A 547 21.40 54.48 -73.30
CA CYS A 547 20.23 53.67 -72.94
C CYS A 547 19.59 53.04 -74.20
N PRO A 548 18.89 51.90 -74.04
CA PRO A 548 18.14 51.29 -75.14
C PRO A 548 16.95 52.18 -75.54
N PHE A 549 16.73 52.29 -76.85
CA PHE A 549 15.56 52.97 -77.42
C PHE A 549 14.32 52.06 -77.37
N GLU A 550 13.19 52.62 -76.94
CA GLU A 550 11.85 52.04 -77.10
C GLU A 550 11.27 52.35 -78.49
N SER A 551 11.55 53.53 -79.01
CA SER A 551 11.27 53.90 -80.42
C SER A 551 12.38 54.81 -80.97
N TYR A 552 12.62 54.75 -82.29
CA TYR A 552 13.68 55.48 -82.96
C TYR A 552 13.35 55.72 -84.44
N GLU A 553 13.57 56.94 -84.92
CA GLU A 553 13.50 57.35 -86.32
C GLU A 553 14.59 58.38 -86.57
N PHE A 554 15.39 58.16 -87.61
CA PHE A 554 16.50 59.02 -88.00
C PHE A 554 16.40 59.36 -89.48
N LEU A 555 16.26 60.65 -89.78
CA LEU A 555 16.11 61.18 -91.13
C LEU A 555 17.23 62.19 -91.39
N ILE A 556 17.80 62.13 -92.59
CA ILE A 556 18.82 63.08 -93.05
C ILE A 556 18.38 63.66 -94.37
N PHE A 557 18.51 64.98 -94.51
CA PHE A 557 18.13 65.75 -95.68
C PHE A 557 19.33 66.51 -96.22
N ASP A 558 19.38 66.69 -97.54
CA ASP A 558 20.29 67.65 -98.16
C ASP A 558 19.88 69.11 -97.84
N ARG A 559 20.71 70.07 -98.27
CA ARG A 559 20.46 71.51 -98.08
C ARG A 559 19.17 72.02 -98.73
N TRP A 560 18.62 71.28 -99.70
CA TRP A 560 17.40 71.63 -100.43
C TRP A 560 16.15 70.98 -99.84
N GLY A 561 16.29 70.16 -98.79
CA GLY A 561 15.20 69.45 -98.13
C GLY A 561 14.89 68.08 -98.74
N THR A 562 15.73 67.55 -99.63
CA THR A 562 15.58 66.19 -100.16
C THR A 562 15.97 65.18 -99.08
N LEU A 563 15.10 64.22 -98.75
CA LEU A 563 15.43 63.11 -97.85
C LEU A 563 16.47 62.20 -98.51
N VAL A 564 17.66 62.11 -97.93
CA VAL A 564 18.79 61.31 -98.44
C VAL A 564 19.07 60.04 -97.64
N PHE A 565 18.57 59.95 -96.40
CA PHE A 565 18.69 58.75 -95.56
C PHE A 565 17.53 58.68 -94.57
N GLN A 566 17.02 57.47 -94.34
CA GLN A 566 16.01 57.18 -93.31
C GLN A 566 16.29 55.82 -92.67
N SER A 567 16.16 55.75 -91.34
CA SER A 567 16.18 54.48 -90.61
C SER A 567 15.35 54.55 -89.33
N ASN A 568 14.68 53.44 -88.98
CA ASN A 568 14.10 53.19 -87.66
C ASN A 568 14.94 52.24 -86.79
N ASN A 569 16.04 51.70 -87.33
CA ASN A 569 16.99 50.89 -86.60
C ASN A 569 18.23 51.73 -86.25
N PRO A 570 18.56 51.92 -84.96
CA PRO A 570 19.71 52.71 -84.53
C PRO A 570 21.07 52.11 -84.93
N GLN A 571 21.10 50.84 -85.37
CA GLN A 571 22.31 50.20 -85.90
C GLN A 571 22.62 50.60 -87.35
N ASN A 572 21.66 51.15 -88.10
CA ASN A 572 21.89 51.60 -89.48
C ASN A 572 22.55 52.98 -89.46
N GLN A 573 23.62 53.13 -90.23
CA GLN A 573 24.47 54.32 -90.25
C GLN A 573 24.51 54.90 -91.66
N TRP A 574 24.56 56.23 -91.79
CA TRP A 574 24.67 56.86 -93.10
C TRP A 574 26.12 56.99 -93.51
N ASN A 575 26.50 56.36 -94.62
CA ASN A 575 27.87 56.40 -95.17
C ASN A 575 28.11 57.56 -96.15
N GLY A 576 27.23 58.56 -96.18
CA GLY A 576 27.37 59.69 -97.09
C GLY A 576 27.03 59.40 -98.56
N THR A 577 26.27 58.34 -98.84
CA THR A 577 25.76 58.04 -100.19
C THR A 577 24.25 58.27 -100.29
N PHE A 578 23.78 58.55 -101.50
CA PHE A 578 22.36 58.66 -101.86
C PHE A 578 22.16 58.14 -103.29
N ASN A 579 21.23 57.20 -103.49
CA ASN A 579 21.00 56.50 -104.78
C ASN A 579 22.31 55.95 -105.39
N ASP A 580 23.10 55.23 -104.59
CA ASP A 580 24.41 54.64 -104.93
C ASP A 580 25.47 55.65 -105.41
N LYS A 581 25.21 56.95 -105.23
CA LYS A 581 26.14 58.02 -105.57
C LYS A 581 26.66 58.70 -104.32
N ALA A 582 27.89 59.16 -104.40
CA ALA A 582 28.55 59.88 -103.33
C ALA A 582 27.89 61.28 -103.16
N SER A 583 27.28 61.55 -102.01
CA SER A 583 26.62 62.84 -101.69
C SER A 583 27.63 63.98 -101.55
N SER A 584 27.40 65.19 -102.08
CA SER A 584 28.37 66.30 -102.08
C SER A 584 28.95 66.66 -100.70
N SER A 585 30.16 67.24 -100.65
CA SER A 585 30.70 67.86 -99.43
C SER A 585 29.89 69.12 -99.11
N ASP A 586 28.95 69.00 -98.17
CA ASP A 586 28.01 70.04 -97.78
C ASP A 586 27.52 69.80 -96.34
N THR A 587 26.72 70.74 -95.84
CA THR A 587 25.98 70.60 -94.59
C THR A 587 24.64 69.91 -94.86
N TYR A 588 24.41 68.79 -94.18
CA TYR A 588 23.15 68.05 -94.19
C TYR A 588 22.37 68.34 -92.94
N LEU A 589 21.04 68.37 -93.04
CA LEU A 589 20.14 68.55 -91.91
C LEU A 589 19.64 67.19 -91.44
N TYR A 590 19.49 66.98 -90.14
CA TYR A 590 18.92 65.75 -89.63
C TYR A 590 17.81 66.02 -88.61
N THR A 591 16.89 65.07 -88.52
CA THR A 591 15.96 64.93 -87.39
C THR A 591 16.06 63.54 -86.82
N ILE A 592 16.07 63.44 -85.50
CA ILE A 592 16.02 62.17 -84.76
C ILE A 592 14.80 62.25 -83.83
N SER A 593 13.80 61.40 -84.07
CA SER A 593 12.68 61.20 -83.14
C SER A 593 12.92 59.90 -82.39
N TYR A 594 13.05 59.95 -81.07
CA TYR A 594 13.39 58.76 -80.27
C TYR A 594 12.69 58.77 -78.92
N GLN A 595 12.58 57.60 -78.32
CA GLN A 595 12.06 57.41 -76.98
C GLN A 595 12.97 56.42 -76.26
N PHE A 596 13.42 56.74 -75.06
CA PHE A 596 13.98 55.73 -74.16
C PHE A 596 12.84 55.04 -73.40
N VAL A 597 13.05 53.79 -72.99
CA VAL A 597 12.03 53.01 -72.25
C VAL A 597 11.45 53.83 -71.09
N SER A 598 10.13 53.97 -71.05
CA SER A 598 9.39 54.71 -70.01
C SER A 598 9.71 56.21 -69.90
N GLN A 599 10.24 56.82 -70.98
CA GLN A 599 10.39 58.27 -71.12
C GLN A 599 9.47 58.82 -72.21
N PRO A 600 9.19 60.14 -72.24
CA PRO A 600 8.49 60.75 -73.37
C PRO A 600 9.33 60.68 -74.65
N VAL A 601 8.64 60.74 -75.80
CA VAL A 601 9.29 60.90 -77.10
C VAL A 601 10.01 62.25 -77.15
N ASN A 602 11.28 62.24 -77.55
CA ASN A 602 12.12 63.41 -77.76
C ASN A 602 12.46 63.57 -79.24
N ARG A 603 12.73 64.81 -79.65
CA ARG A 603 13.16 65.14 -81.01
C ARG A 603 14.39 66.01 -80.98
N ILE A 604 15.39 65.66 -81.81
CA ILE A 604 16.60 66.45 -82.00
C ILE A 604 16.64 66.87 -83.46
N PHE A 605 16.88 68.16 -83.68
CA PHE A 605 17.19 68.73 -84.98
C PHE A 605 18.62 69.23 -84.96
N GLY A 606 19.34 69.03 -86.04
CA GLY A 606 20.69 69.55 -86.15
C GLY A 606 21.22 69.45 -87.56
N SER A 607 22.51 69.72 -87.68
CA SER A 607 23.23 69.57 -88.92
C SER A 607 24.52 68.78 -88.74
N VAL A 608 24.93 68.09 -89.80
CA VAL A 608 26.20 67.38 -89.88
C VAL A 608 26.91 67.85 -91.13
N ASN A 609 28.22 68.07 -91.04
CA ASN A 609 29.06 68.36 -92.20
C ASN A 609 29.64 67.06 -92.76
N LEU A 610 29.44 66.83 -94.06
CA LEU A 610 30.11 65.77 -94.79
C LEU A 610 31.37 66.36 -95.44
N LEU A 611 32.53 65.83 -95.09
CA LEU A 611 33.81 66.22 -95.68
C LEU A 611 34.32 65.12 -96.62
N ARG A 612 34.80 65.51 -97.81
CA ARG A 612 35.51 64.60 -98.73
C ARG A 612 36.82 65.21 -99.18
#